data_AF-A0A6B3FPF7-F1
#
_entry.id   AF-A0A6B3FPF7-F1
#
_cell.length_a   1.000
_cell.length_b   1.000
_cell.length_c   1.000
_cell.angle_alpha   90.00
_cell.angle_beta   90.00
_cell.angle_gamma   90.00
#
_symmetry.space_group_name_H-M   'P 1'
#
loop_
_entity.id
_entity.type
_entity.pdbx_description
1 polymer ?
#
loop_
_entity_poly.entity_id
_entity_poly.type
_entity_poly.pdbx_seq_one_letter_code
_entity_poly.pdbx_strand_id
1 'polypeptide(L)'
;ERISQLGDQPDFDPGSLVARSHTEYVTAEERDLQKMLRENLVAERIVITTYQEIIRWIGDGDPTTRRLMESILEEEEEHADDLNDLLAG
;
A
#
# COMPACT_ATOMS: atom_id res chain seq x y z
N GLU A 1 -14.42 -3.72 -5.11
CA GLU A 1 -15.67 -4.44 -4.78
C GLU A 1 -16.23 -4.08 -3.40
N ARG A 2 -15.41 -4.14 -2.33
CA ARG A 2 -15.88 -3.89 -0.95
C ARG A 2 -16.61 -2.55 -0.76
N ILE A 3 -16.11 -1.47 -1.36
CA ILE A 3 -16.75 -0.13 -1.33
C ILE A 3 -18.21 -0.19 -1.81
N SER A 4 -18.48 -0.88 -2.93
CA SER A 4 -19.84 -1.06 -3.47
C SER A 4 -20.73 -1.91 -2.57
N GLN A 5 -20.17 -2.95 -1.93
CA GLN A 5 -20.91 -3.76 -0.95
C GLN A 5 -21.32 -2.94 0.29
N LEU A 6 -20.59 -1.86 0.59
CA LEU A 6 -20.91 -0.91 1.67
C LEU A 6 -21.89 0.20 1.23
N GLY A 7 -22.33 0.20 -0.03
CA GLY A 7 -23.33 1.13 -0.56
C GLY A 7 -22.77 2.39 -1.21
N ASP A 8 -21.45 2.49 -1.39
CA ASP A 8 -20.78 3.65 -2.02
C ASP A 8 -20.22 3.30 -3.41
N GLN A 9 -19.80 4.31 -4.18
CA GLN A 9 -19.22 4.15 -5.51
C GLN A 9 -17.70 4.30 -5.44
N PRO A 10 -16.91 3.29 -5.86
CA PRO A 10 -15.47 3.45 -5.93
C PRO A 10 -15.11 4.56 -6.92
N ASP A 11 -14.27 5.47 -6.49
CA ASP A 11 -13.70 6.50 -7.34
C ASP A 11 -12.51 5.91 -8.13
N PHE A 12 -12.70 5.83 -9.45
CA PHE A 12 -11.73 5.33 -10.42
C PHE A 12 -11.16 6.44 -11.32
N ASP A 13 -11.43 7.72 -11.03
CA ASP A 13 -10.89 8.82 -11.82
C ASP A 13 -9.38 8.95 -11.57
N PRO A 14 -8.51 8.76 -12.59
CA PRO A 14 -7.06 8.93 -12.40
C PRO A 14 -6.68 10.36 -11.97
N GLY A 15 -7.52 11.36 -12.26
CA GLY A 15 -7.30 12.75 -11.86
C GLY A 15 -7.37 12.98 -10.34
N SER A 16 -8.02 12.11 -9.58
CA SER A 16 -8.13 12.23 -8.12
C SER A 16 -6.99 11.55 -7.36
N LEU A 17 -6.21 10.68 -8.03
CA LEU A 17 -5.19 9.84 -7.40
C LEU A 17 -4.14 10.65 -6.64
N VAL A 18 -3.66 11.75 -7.22
CA VAL A 18 -2.61 12.58 -6.60
C VAL A 18 -3.06 13.13 -5.25
N ALA A 19 -4.32 13.51 -5.11
CA ALA A 19 -4.86 14.06 -3.86
C ALA A 19 -5.08 12.98 -2.78
N ARG A 20 -5.09 11.71 -3.16
CA ARG A 20 -5.42 10.56 -2.30
C ARG A 20 -4.24 9.61 -2.07
N SER A 21 -3.11 9.87 -2.72
CA SER A 21 -1.90 9.04 -2.58
C SER A 21 -1.23 9.29 -1.24
N HIS A 22 -0.88 8.20 -0.55
CA HIS A 22 -0.05 8.23 0.65
C HIS A 22 1.45 8.19 0.33
N THR A 23 1.80 7.88 -0.92
CA THR A 23 3.17 7.79 -1.41
C THR A 23 3.44 8.89 -2.43
N GLU A 24 4.68 9.36 -2.46
CA GLU A 24 5.12 10.32 -3.46
C GLU A 24 5.39 9.62 -4.80
N TYR A 25 5.09 10.32 -5.89
CA TYR A 25 5.56 9.90 -7.20
C TYR A 25 7.04 10.27 -7.33
N VAL A 26 7.89 9.24 -7.35
CA VAL A 26 9.35 9.36 -7.51
C VAL A 26 9.80 8.63 -8.76
N THR A 27 10.85 9.18 -9.39
CA THR A 27 11.50 8.59 -10.56
C THR A 27 13.00 8.47 -10.29
N ALA A 28 13.55 7.28 -10.48
CA ALA A 28 14.99 7.06 -10.50
C ALA A 28 15.61 7.54 -11.83
N GLU A 29 16.94 7.76 -11.83
CA GLU A 29 17.69 7.97 -13.07
C GLU A 29 17.65 6.70 -13.95
N GLU A 30 17.81 6.85 -15.26
CA GLU A 30 17.80 5.69 -16.17
C GLU A 30 18.83 4.64 -15.75
N ARG A 31 18.36 3.41 -15.52
CA ARG A 31 19.16 2.22 -15.13
C ARG A 31 19.65 2.17 -13.67
N ASP A 32 19.18 3.04 -12.78
CA ASP A 32 19.50 2.93 -11.35
C ASP A 32 18.55 1.98 -10.61
N LEU A 33 18.74 0.67 -10.83
CA LEU A 33 17.92 -0.37 -10.20
C LEU A 33 18.00 -0.32 -8.67
N GLN A 34 19.17 -0.02 -8.10
CA GLN A 34 19.30 0.03 -6.64
C GLN A 34 18.49 1.18 -6.04
N LYS A 35 18.45 2.34 -6.69
CA LYS A 35 17.60 3.45 -6.26
C LYS A 35 16.12 3.10 -6.38
N MET A 36 15.70 2.47 -7.49
CA MET A 36 14.31 2.01 -7.66
C MET A 36 13.89 1.05 -6.54
N LEU A 37 14.73 0.06 -6.20
CA LEU A 37 14.44 -0.89 -5.13
C LEU A 37 14.33 -0.20 -3.76
N ARG A 38 15.20 0.79 -3.47
CA ARG A 38 15.13 1.55 -2.22
C ARG A 38 13.89 2.44 -2.14
N GLU A 39 13.51 3.07 -3.24
CA GLU A 39 12.30 3.90 -3.32
C GLU A 39 11.03 3.05 -3.14
N ASN A 40 10.97 1.89 -3.78
CA ASN A 40 9.87 0.94 -3.56
C ASN A 40 9.80 0.47 -2.10
N LEU A 41 10.94 0.12 -1.49
CA LEU A 41 10.96 -0.30 -0.08
C LEU A 41 10.47 0.81 0.88
N VAL A 42 10.77 2.07 0.57
CA VAL A 42 10.23 3.20 1.32
C VAL A 42 8.71 3.30 1.13
N ALA A 43 8.22 3.12 -0.11
CA ALA A 43 6.79 3.10 -0.39
C ALA A 43 6.08 1.97 0.39
N GLU A 44 6.60 0.75 0.38
CA GLU A 44 5.98 -0.38 1.12
C GLU A 44 5.89 -0.10 2.61
N ARG A 45 6.94 0.47 3.22
CA ARG A 45 6.90 0.83 4.66
C ARG A 45 5.84 1.87 5.00
N ILE A 46 5.59 2.82 4.09
CA ILE A 46 4.52 3.80 4.24
C ILE A 46 3.15 3.11 4.15
N VAL A 47 2.99 2.21 3.18
CA VAL A 47 1.76 1.45 2.96
C VAL A 47 1.45 0.53 4.15
N ILE A 48 2.43 -0.25 4.63
CA ILE A 48 2.34 -1.09 5.83
C ILE A 48 1.83 -0.27 7.03
N THR A 49 2.44 0.89 7.29
CA THR A 49 2.03 1.76 8.40
C THR A 49 0.58 2.23 8.21
N THR A 50 0.23 2.64 6.99
CA THR A 50 -1.12 3.13 6.65
C THR A 50 -2.17 2.04 6.86
N TYR A 51 -1.91 0.80 6.42
CA TYR A 51 -2.84 -0.31 6.60
C TYR A 51 -2.96 -0.75 8.06
N GLN A 52 -1.87 -0.76 8.82
CA GLN A 52 -1.94 -0.99 10.28
C GLN A 52 -2.82 0.06 10.98
N GLU A 53 -2.74 1.33 10.59
CA GLU A 53 -3.60 2.39 11.13
C GLU A 53 -5.08 2.19 10.76
N ILE A 54 -5.36 1.85 9.50
CA ILE A 54 -6.73 1.56 9.03
C ILE A 54 -7.32 0.36 9.76
N ILE A 55 -6.56 -0.74 9.91
CA ILE A 55 -6.99 -1.95 10.63
C ILE A 55 -7.36 -1.60 12.08
N ARG A 56 -6.51 -0.83 12.76
CA ARG A 56 -6.78 -0.36 14.14
C ARG A 56 -8.02 0.53 14.21
N TRP A 57 -8.21 1.41 13.22
CA TRP A 57 -9.36 2.30 13.15
C TRP A 57 -10.68 1.54 12.90
N ILE A 58 -10.68 0.54 12.02
CA ILE A 58 -11.86 -0.31 11.77
C ILE A 58 -12.23 -1.09 13.05
N GLY A 59 -11.23 -1.64 13.75
CA GLY A 59 -11.42 -2.42 14.96
C GLY A 59 -12.45 -3.54 14.77
N ASP A 60 -13.44 -3.60 15.65
CA ASP A 60 -14.53 -4.58 15.59
C ASP A 60 -15.78 -4.09 14.82
N GLY A 61 -15.74 -2.88 14.25
CA GLY A 61 -16.89 -2.25 13.59
C GLY A 61 -17.26 -2.88 12.24
N ASP A 62 -16.28 -3.43 11.53
CA ASP A 62 -16.49 -4.16 10.28
C ASP A 62 -15.46 -5.29 10.14
N PRO A 63 -15.77 -6.52 10.60
CA PRO A 63 -14.82 -7.62 10.57
C PRO A 63 -14.48 -8.09 9.14
N THR A 64 -15.36 -7.85 8.16
CA THR A 64 -15.10 -8.23 6.77
C THR A 64 -14.11 -7.28 6.13
N THR A 65 -14.29 -5.96 6.31
CA THR A 65 -13.31 -4.98 5.81
C THR A 65 -11.98 -5.12 6.55
N ARG A 66 -11.99 -5.34 7.87
CA ARG A 66 -10.75 -5.56 8.63
C ARG A 66 -9.93 -6.73 8.06
N ARG A 67 -10.55 -7.90 7.85
CA ARG A 67 -9.85 -9.08 7.31
C ARG A 67 -9.28 -8.86 5.91
N LEU A 68 -10.00 -8.11 5.08
CA LEU A 68 -9.51 -7.72 3.75
C LEU A 68 -8.28 -6.81 3.88
N MET A 69 -8.29 -5.84 4.79
CA MET A 69 -7.13 -4.98 5.01
C MET A 69 -5.95 -5.76 5.62
N GLU A 70 -6.22 -6.72 6.51
CA GLU A 70 -5.20 -7.62 7.07
C GLU A 70 -4.53 -8.49 6.00
N SER A 71 -5.28 -9.02 5.02
CA SER A 71 -4.68 -9.80 3.93
C SER A 71 -3.84 -8.94 3.00
N ILE A 72 -4.26 -7.70 2.72
CA ILE A 72 -3.45 -6.77 1.92
C ILE A 72 -2.18 -6.41 2.70
N LEU A 73 -2.28 -6.15 4.01
CA LEU A 73 -1.10 -5.88 4.84
C LEU A 73 -0.09 -7.04 4.79
N GLU A 74 -0.57 -8.30 4.85
CA GLU A 74 0.30 -9.48 4.73
C GLU A 74 1.06 -9.50 3.40
N GLU A 75 0.41 -9.18 2.28
CA GLU A 75 1.06 -9.07 0.97
C GLU A 75 2.14 -7.98 0.94
N GLU A 76 1.88 -6.80 1.54
CA GLU A 76 2.89 -5.73 1.55
C GLU A 76 4.08 -6.02 2.48
N GLU A 77 3.86 -6.78 3.56
CA GLU A 77 4.95 -7.27 4.40
C GLU A 77 5.85 -8.26 3.63
N GLU A 78 5.25 -9.16 2.83
CA GLU A 78 5.99 -10.05 1.91
C GLU A 78 6.76 -9.26 0.86
N HIS A 79 6.14 -8.26 0.22
CA HIS A 79 6.81 -7.39 -0.75
C HIS A 79 8.02 -6.65 -0.15
N ALA A 80 7.88 -6.13 1.07
CA ALA A 80 8.96 -5.44 1.76
C ALA A 80 10.13 -6.38 2.07
N ASP A 81 9.85 -7.63 2.44
CA ASP A 81 10.86 -8.67 2.67
C ASP A 81 11.57 -9.07 1.36
N ASP A 82 10.83 -9.28 0.28
CA ASP A 82 11.39 -9.55 -1.06
C ASP A 82 12.34 -8.42 -1.51
N LEU A 83 11.95 -7.16 -1.30
CA LEU A 83 12.78 -6.00 -1.62
C LEU A 83 14.06 -5.94 -0.77
N ASN A 84 13.99 -6.33 0.51
CA ASN A 84 15.18 -6.42 1.36
C ASN A 84 16.14 -7.50 0.85
N ASP A 85 15.63 -8.66 0.44
CA ASP A 85 16.43 -9.75 -0.11
C ASP A 85 17.12 -9.34 -1.41
N LEU A 86 16.40 -8.65 -2.31
CA LEU A 86 16.97 -8.10 -3.54
C LEU A 86 18.05 -7.04 -3.29
N LEU A 87 17.97 -6.29 -2.19
CA LEU A 87 18.96 -5.29 -1.81
C LEU A 87 20.17 -5.88 -1.06
N ALA A 88 20.02 -7.06 -0.47
CA ALA A 88 21.08 -7.77 0.26
C ALA A 88 21.98 -8.64 -0.65
N GLY A 89 21.49 -8.99 -1.85
CA GLY A 89 22.23 -9.71 -2.89
C GLY A 89 23.24 -8.87 -3.67
#